data_AF-A0A934G838-F1
#
_entry.id   AF-A0A934G838-F1
#
_cell.length_a   1.000
_cell.length_b   1.000
_cell.length_c   1.000
_cell.angle_alpha   90.00
_cell.angle_beta   90.00
_cell.angle_gamma   90.00
#
_symmetry.space_group_name_H-M   'P 1'
#
loop_
_entity.id
_entity.type
_entity.pdbx_description
1 polymer ?
#
loop_
_entity_poly.entity_id
_entity_poly.type
_entity_poly.pdbx_seq_one_letter_code
_entity_poly.pdbx_strand_id
1 'polypeptide(L)'
;MTNATRTLLLLSVLALAACGFHLRGSNLKDVTFAFKSLYLKAPGETPFVADLRRALSSNNVALTVTAEQADLVLEVVSEQTLKQILSLSGAGRVQEYQLFYRVSLRAYDNKQNDWLPAEEISLSRILPYDDAQVLAKEQEEALLYKDMRADAVAQAVRRLNRAKPQL
;
A
#
# COMPACT_ATOMS: atom_id res chain seq x y z
N MET A 1 -6.24 20.20 52.99
CA MET A 1 -5.15 19.67 52.13
C MET A 1 -5.62 18.62 51.12
N THR A 2 -6.83 18.06 51.22
CA THR A 2 -7.41 17.05 50.30
C THR A 2 -7.95 17.61 48.98
N ASN A 3 -8.35 18.89 48.95
CA ASN A 3 -8.86 19.51 47.72
C ASN A 3 -7.76 19.78 46.69
N ALA A 4 -6.57 20.22 47.12
CA ALA A 4 -5.45 20.53 46.22
C ALA A 4 -4.91 19.29 45.50
N THR A 5 -4.86 18.14 46.17
CA THR A 5 -4.49 16.85 45.56
C THR A 5 -5.51 16.38 44.55
N ARG A 6 -6.81 16.61 44.79
CA ARG A 6 -7.88 16.31 43.83
C ARG A 6 -7.78 17.19 42.58
N THR A 7 -7.52 18.49 42.71
CA THR A 7 -7.36 19.39 41.55
C THR A 7 -6.14 19.03 40.72
N LEU A 8 -5.02 18.66 41.35
CA LEU A 8 -3.80 18.27 40.66
C LEU A 8 -4.01 16.97 39.85
N LEU A 9 -4.76 16.01 40.40
CA LEU A 9 -5.06 14.73 39.76
C LEU A 9 -6.05 14.89 38.58
N LEU A 10 -7.00 15.81 38.68
CA LEU A 10 -7.89 16.17 37.56
C LEU A 10 -7.15 16.86 36.42
N LEU A 11 -6.19 17.74 36.74
CA LEU A 11 -5.39 18.43 35.73
C LEU A 11 -4.48 17.46 34.96
N SER A 12 -3.92 16.46 35.63
CA SER A 12 -3.11 15.44 34.96
C SER A 12 -3.93 14.59 33.99
N VAL A 13 -5.16 14.20 34.34
CA VAL A 13 -6.00 13.39 33.44
C VAL A 13 -6.41 14.17 32.19
N LEU A 14 -6.67 15.48 32.31
CA LEU A 14 -7.01 16.32 31.16
C LEU A 14 -5.83 16.55 30.21
N ALA A 15 -4.61 16.63 30.76
CA ALA A 15 -3.39 16.76 29.96
C ALA A 15 -3.10 15.52 29.10
N LEU A 16 -3.53 14.32 29.51
CA LEU A 16 -3.39 13.09 28.70
C LEU A 16 -4.34 13.06 27.49
N ALA A 17 -5.47 13.77 27.52
CA ALA A 17 -6.41 13.86 26.40
C ALA A 17 -6.05 14.97 25.39
N ALA A 18 -5.07 15.82 25.70
CA ALA A 18 -4.68 16.97 24.88
C ALA A 18 -3.76 16.61 23.70
N CYS A 19 -3.34 15.35 23.57
CA CYS A 19 -2.44 14.90 22.49
C CYS A 19 -3.06 14.95 21.08
N GLY A 20 -4.29 15.47 20.91
CA GLY A 20 -4.91 15.71 19.59
C GLY A 20 -5.14 14.44 18.75
N PHE A 21 -4.91 13.26 19.32
CA PHE A 21 -5.09 11.99 18.63
C PHE A 21 -6.60 11.70 18.54
N HIS A 22 -7.18 12.01 17.39
CA HIS A 22 -8.54 11.60 17.10
C HIS A 22 -8.50 10.18 16.55
N LEU A 23 -9.31 9.28 17.12
CA LEU A 23 -9.54 7.98 16.51
C LEU A 23 -9.96 8.24 15.06
N ARG A 24 -9.29 7.60 14.11
CA ARG A 24 -9.75 7.56 12.71
C ARG A 24 -11.15 6.98 12.78
N GLY A 25 -12.17 7.85 12.64
CA GLY A 25 -13.56 7.49 12.91
C GLY A 25 -13.89 6.16 12.24
N SER A 26 -14.57 5.27 12.97
CA SER A 26 -14.99 3.96 12.47
C SER A 26 -16.00 4.04 11.32
N ASN A 27 -16.35 5.25 10.89
CA ASN A 27 -17.08 5.51 9.66
C ASN A 27 -16.16 5.28 8.45
N LEU A 28 -15.92 4.02 8.12
CA LEU A 28 -15.46 3.61 6.79
C LEU A 28 -16.41 4.08 5.65
N LYS A 29 -17.58 4.64 5.99
CA LYS A 29 -18.45 5.37 5.06
C LYS A 29 -17.87 6.68 4.55
N ASP A 30 -16.85 7.25 5.22
CA ASP A 30 -16.27 8.55 4.86
C ASP A 30 -15.02 8.43 3.94
N VAL A 31 -14.60 7.22 3.54
CA VAL A 31 -13.68 7.06 2.40
C VAL A 31 -14.48 7.26 1.13
N THR A 32 -14.82 8.52 0.86
CA THR A 32 -15.51 8.91 -0.37
C THR A 32 -14.46 9.16 -1.43
N PHE A 33 -14.25 8.19 -2.31
CA PHE A 33 -13.56 8.44 -3.57
C PHE A 33 -14.32 9.52 -4.34
N ALA A 34 -13.59 10.36 -5.08
CA ALA A 34 -14.19 11.36 -5.96
C ALA A 34 -14.89 10.74 -7.20
N PHE A 35 -14.95 9.41 -7.28
CA PHE A 35 -15.56 8.60 -8.32
C PHE A 35 -16.27 7.39 -7.69
N LYS A 36 -17.24 6.78 -8.39
CA LYS A 36 -18.01 5.65 -7.87
C LYS A 36 -17.65 4.32 -8.54
N SER A 37 -17.37 4.37 -9.84
CA SER A 37 -17.04 3.18 -10.63
C SER A 37 -15.63 3.24 -11.19
N LEU A 38 -14.99 2.09 -11.28
CA LEU A 38 -13.61 1.96 -11.75
C LEU A 38 -13.44 0.69 -12.58
N TYR A 39 -12.77 0.81 -13.71
CA TYR A 39 -12.30 -0.31 -14.51
C TYR A 39 -10.83 -0.58 -14.20
N LEU A 40 -10.51 -1.82 -13.82
CA LEU A 40 -9.14 -2.24 -13.54
C LEU A 40 -8.52 -2.85 -14.81
N LYS A 41 -7.67 -2.09 -15.49
CA LYS A 41 -6.92 -2.52 -16.65
C LYS A 41 -5.56 -3.08 -16.21
N ALA A 42 -5.30 -4.35 -16.48
CA ALA A 42 -4.02 -4.99 -16.18
C ALA A 42 -3.61 -5.94 -17.32
N PRO A 43 -2.30 -6.16 -17.55
CA PRO A 43 -1.82 -7.07 -18.58
C PRO A 43 -2.15 -8.54 -18.30
N GLY A 44 -2.45 -8.89 -17.04
CA GLY A 44 -2.85 -10.22 -16.63
C GLY A 44 -3.34 -10.25 -15.18
N GLU A 45 -3.85 -11.40 -14.75
CA GLU A 45 -4.35 -11.59 -13.38
C GLU A 45 -3.20 -12.05 -12.46
N THR A 46 -2.42 -11.08 -11.96
CA THR A 46 -1.35 -11.34 -10.98
C THR A 46 -1.90 -11.36 -9.55
N PRO A 47 -1.15 -11.89 -8.55
CA PRO A 47 -1.55 -11.78 -7.15
C PRO A 47 -1.81 -10.34 -6.70
N PHE A 48 -1.08 -9.36 -7.25
CA PHE A 48 -1.28 -7.95 -6.95
C PHE A 48 -2.61 -7.44 -7.49
N VAL A 49 -2.95 -7.77 -8.74
CA VAL A 49 -4.24 -7.41 -9.34
C VAL A 49 -5.39 -8.00 -8.54
N ALA A 50 -5.28 -9.26 -8.10
CA ALA A 50 -6.28 -9.91 -7.27
C ALA A 50 -6.40 -9.28 -5.87
N ASP A 51 -5.28 -8.94 -5.22
CA ASP A 51 -5.26 -8.24 -3.93
C ASP A 51 -5.83 -6.82 -4.07
N LEU A 52 -5.47 -6.09 -5.13
CA LEU A 52 -5.95 -4.74 -5.44
C LEU A 52 -7.46 -4.72 -5.71
N ARG A 53 -7.97 -5.67 -6.50
CA ARG A 53 -9.40 -5.85 -6.74
C ARG A 53 -10.16 -6.01 -5.43
N ARG A 54 -9.71 -6.91 -4.56
CA ARG A 54 -10.30 -7.13 -3.22
C ARG A 54 -10.25 -5.87 -2.38
N ALA A 55 -9.12 -5.16 -2.37
CA ALA A 55 -8.97 -3.93 -1.63
C ALA A 55 -9.94 -2.84 -2.11
N LEU A 56 -10.09 -2.65 -3.42
CA LEU A 56 -11.02 -1.68 -4.00
C LEU A 56 -12.48 -2.02 -3.67
N SER A 57 -12.88 -3.28 -3.83
CA SER A 57 -14.23 -3.73 -3.45
C SER A 57 -14.51 -3.54 -1.97
N SER A 58 -13.52 -3.78 -1.09
CA SER A 58 -13.67 -3.56 0.36
C SER A 58 -13.83 -2.08 0.75
N ASN A 59 -13.45 -1.15 -0.14
CA ASN A 59 -13.64 0.29 0.05
C ASN A 59 -14.85 0.83 -0.76
N ASN A 60 -15.82 -0.01 -1.10
CA ASN A 60 -17.06 0.35 -1.83
C ASN A 60 -16.86 0.97 -3.22
N VAL A 61 -15.74 0.70 -3.89
CA VAL A 61 -15.54 1.07 -5.30
C VAL A 61 -16.19 0.02 -6.19
N ALA A 62 -17.13 0.43 -7.05
CA ALA A 62 -17.79 -0.48 -7.99
C ALA A 62 -16.85 -0.82 -9.15
N LEU A 63 -16.48 -2.09 -9.30
CA LEU A 63 -15.61 -2.53 -10.39
C LEU A 63 -16.44 -2.92 -11.61
N THR A 64 -16.20 -2.26 -12.74
CA THR A 64 -16.91 -2.51 -13.99
C THR A 64 -16.18 -3.54 -14.84
N VAL A 65 -16.93 -4.14 -15.79
CA VAL A 65 -16.37 -5.12 -16.73
C VAL A 65 -15.70 -4.44 -17.92
N THR A 66 -16.16 -3.23 -18.29
CA THR A 66 -15.60 -2.47 -19.41
C THR A 66 -15.23 -1.05 -18.99
N ALA A 67 -14.32 -0.44 -19.73
CA ALA A 67 -13.81 0.91 -19.46
C ALA A 67 -14.91 1.97 -19.64
N GLU A 68 -15.81 1.79 -20.60
CA GLU A 68 -16.85 2.76 -20.96
C GLU A 68 -17.90 2.96 -19.86
N GLN A 69 -18.06 1.96 -18.98
CA GLN A 69 -19.00 1.99 -17.87
C GLN A 69 -18.39 2.59 -16.59
N ALA A 70 -17.08 2.82 -16.59
CA ALA A 70 -16.36 3.33 -15.42
C ALA A 70 -16.22 4.85 -15.46
N ASP A 71 -16.23 5.47 -14.28
CA ASP A 71 -15.83 6.86 -14.12
C ASP A 71 -14.31 7.02 -14.33
N LEU A 72 -13.54 6.00 -13.92
CA LEU A 72 -12.08 5.94 -14.04
C LEU A 72 -11.58 4.59 -14.55
N VAL A 73 -10.49 4.64 -15.32
CA VAL A 73 -9.66 3.48 -15.61
C VAL A 73 -8.43 3.54 -14.72
N LEU A 74 -8.20 2.50 -13.92
CA LEU A 74 -6.94 2.27 -13.22
C LEU A 74 -6.13 1.25 -14.01
N GLU A 75 -5.02 1.68 -14.57
CA GLU A 75 -4.11 0.87 -15.35
C GLU A 75 -2.90 0.46 -14.50
N VAL A 76 -2.65 -0.86 -14.44
CA VAL A 76 -1.40 -1.43 -13.95
C VAL A 76 -0.41 -1.42 -15.11
N VAL A 77 0.51 -0.46 -15.11
CA VAL A 77 1.48 -0.24 -16.18
C VAL A 77 2.60 -1.28 -16.11
N SER A 78 3.09 -1.56 -14.90
CA SER A 78 4.12 -2.58 -14.67
C SER A 78 4.05 -3.14 -13.26
N GLU A 79 4.49 -4.40 -13.11
CA GLU A 79 4.71 -5.07 -11.83
C GLU A 79 6.00 -5.88 -11.94
N GLN A 80 6.94 -5.67 -11.03
CA GLN A 80 8.27 -6.28 -11.07
C GLN A 80 8.77 -6.65 -9.67
N THR A 81 9.40 -7.81 -9.58
CA THR A 81 10.20 -8.27 -8.43
C THR A 81 11.66 -8.34 -8.83
N LEU A 82 12.56 -7.87 -7.98
CA LEU A 82 14.01 -7.97 -8.22
C LEU A 82 14.71 -8.41 -6.94
N LYS A 83 15.63 -9.38 -7.05
CA LYS A 83 16.55 -9.79 -5.99
C LYS A 83 17.97 -9.47 -6.42
N GLN A 84 18.71 -8.75 -5.58
CA GLN A 84 20.12 -8.43 -5.80
C GLN A 84 20.95 -8.67 -4.55
N ILE A 85 22.25 -8.95 -4.72
CA ILE A 85 23.18 -9.07 -3.60
C ILE A 85 23.36 -7.69 -2.97
N LEU A 86 23.14 -7.59 -1.66
CA LEU A 86 23.40 -6.38 -0.89
C LEU A 86 24.83 -6.41 -0.31
N SER A 87 25.24 -7.56 0.21
CA SER A 87 26.53 -7.70 0.88
C SER A 87 27.14 -9.10 0.71
N LEU A 88 28.47 -9.14 0.76
CA LEU A 88 29.30 -10.36 0.73
C LEU A 88 30.19 -10.41 1.98
N SER A 89 30.55 -11.61 2.42
CA SER A 89 31.57 -11.84 3.43
C SER A 89 32.98 -11.60 2.87
N GLY A 90 34.00 -11.56 3.74
CA GLY A 90 35.40 -11.44 3.31
C GLY A 90 35.89 -12.60 2.42
N ALA A 91 35.20 -13.73 2.42
CA ALA A 91 35.45 -14.88 1.55
C ALA A 91 34.60 -14.86 0.26
N GLY A 92 33.85 -13.79 -0.01
CA GLY A 92 33.01 -13.63 -1.20
C GLY A 92 31.67 -14.34 -1.17
N ARG A 93 31.20 -14.82 0.00
CA ARG A 93 29.90 -15.48 0.14
C ARG A 93 28.79 -14.47 0.40
N VAL A 94 27.61 -14.66 -0.16
CA VAL A 94 26.46 -13.78 0.08
C VAL A 94 26.10 -13.80 1.57
N GLN A 95 25.87 -12.61 2.13
CA GLN A 95 25.36 -12.45 3.50
C GLN A 95 23.94 -11.92 3.48
N GLU A 96 23.64 -10.99 2.57
CA GLU A 96 22.32 -10.39 2.48
C GLU A 96 21.92 -10.18 1.02
N TYR A 97 20.65 -10.45 0.74
CA TYR A 97 19.98 -9.99 -0.46
C TYR A 97 19.14 -8.76 -0.16
N GLN A 98 19.07 -7.83 -1.12
CA GLN A 98 18.04 -6.81 -1.15
C GLN A 98 16.96 -7.24 -2.15
N LEU A 99 15.74 -7.36 -1.65
CA LEU A 99 14.54 -7.64 -2.44
C LEU A 99 13.85 -6.32 -2.77
N PHE A 100 13.37 -6.18 -4.01
CA PHE A 100 12.55 -5.05 -4.46
C PHE A 100 11.23 -5.53 -5.00
N TYR A 101 10.19 -4.78 -4.69
CA TYR A 101 8.86 -4.93 -5.27
C TYR A 101 8.42 -3.59 -5.84
N ARG A 102 8.20 -3.53 -7.15
CA ARG A 102 7.91 -2.29 -7.88
C ARG A 102 6.63 -2.44 -8.68
N VAL A 103 5.72 -1.49 -8.54
CA VAL A 103 4.49 -1.43 -9.33
C VAL A 103 4.28 -0.02 -9.82
N SER A 104 3.99 0.15 -11.11
CA SER A 104 3.58 1.43 -11.69
C SER A 104 2.10 1.43 -12.01
N LEU A 105 1.40 2.48 -11.60
CA LEU A 105 -0.04 2.64 -11.75
C LEU A 105 -0.34 3.99 -12.39
N ARG A 106 -1.34 4.01 -13.26
CA ARG A 106 -1.91 5.23 -13.85
C ARG A 106 -3.42 5.20 -13.69
N ALA A 107 -4.05 6.34 -13.38
CA ALA A 107 -5.49 6.47 -13.36
C ALA A 107 -5.93 7.64 -14.24
N TYR A 108 -6.89 7.42 -15.12
CA TYR A 108 -7.40 8.42 -16.05
C TYR A 108 -8.91 8.26 -16.25
N ASP A 109 -9.59 9.35 -16.62
CA ASP A 109 -11.02 9.32 -16.94
C ASP A 109 -11.28 9.02 -18.43
N ASN A 110 -12.56 8.88 -18.81
CA ASN A 110 -12.94 8.62 -20.21
C ASN A 110 -12.58 9.77 -21.18
N LYS A 111 -12.23 10.95 -20.66
CA LYS A 111 -11.74 12.09 -21.45
C LYS A 111 -10.21 12.11 -21.55
N GLN A 112 -9.53 11.09 -21.04
CA GLN A 112 -8.07 11.00 -20.95
C GLN A 112 -7.43 12.04 -20.04
N ASN A 113 -8.18 12.64 -19.10
CA ASN A 113 -7.56 13.46 -18.06
C ASN A 113 -6.89 12.55 -17.04
N ASP A 114 -5.63 12.81 -16.72
CA ASP A 114 -4.91 12.06 -15.71
C ASP A 114 -5.37 12.47 -14.30
N TRP A 115 -5.71 11.48 -13.49
CA TRP A 115 -6.02 11.62 -12.07
C TRP A 115 -4.85 11.16 -11.20
N LEU A 116 -4.16 10.13 -11.68
CA LEU A 116 -2.89 9.65 -11.16
C LEU A 116 -1.98 9.44 -12.36
N PRO A 117 -0.91 10.24 -12.53
CA PRO A 117 0.06 9.99 -13.58
C PRO A 117 0.77 8.66 -13.30
N ALA A 118 1.44 8.11 -14.30
CA ALA A 118 2.16 6.85 -14.16
C ALA A 118 3.28 6.98 -13.09
N GLU A 119 2.98 6.58 -11.87
CA GLU A 119 3.88 6.69 -10.72
C GLU A 119 4.26 5.32 -10.19
N GLU A 120 5.53 5.16 -9.83
CA GLU A 120 6.04 3.94 -9.21
C GLU A 120 5.78 3.93 -7.69
N ILE A 121 5.34 2.78 -7.20
CA ILE A 121 5.42 2.35 -5.81
C ILE A 121 6.59 1.38 -5.73
N SER A 122 7.65 1.77 -5.00
CA SER A 122 8.91 1.02 -4.90
C SER A 122 9.13 0.63 -3.44
N LEU A 123 9.17 -0.67 -3.16
CA LEU A 123 9.40 -1.22 -1.82
C LEU A 123 10.63 -2.08 -1.83
N SER A 124 11.35 -2.14 -0.70
CA SER A 124 12.45 -3.06 -0.53
C SER A 124 12.52 -3.67 0.87
N ARG A 125 13.10 -4.86 0.95
CA ARG A 125 13.37 -5.60 2.19
C ARG A 125 14.74 -6.26 2.10
N ILE A 126 15.42 -6.36 3.24
CA ILE A 126 16.67 -7.10 3.37
C ILE A 126 16.33 -8.53 3.77
N LEU A 127 16.95 -9.50 3.11
CA LEU A 127 16.88 -10.92 3.43
C LEU A 127 18.28 -11.40 3.83
N PRO A 128 18.52 -11.66 5.13
CA PRO A 128 19.73 -12.34 5.59
C PRO A 128 19.78 -13.75 5.00
N TYR A 129 20.92 -14.14 4.47
CA TYR A 129 21.08 -15.39 3.72
C TYR A 129 22.11 -16.31 4.35
N ASP A 130 21.79 -17.60 4.37
CA ASP A 130 22.66 -18.68 4.85
C ASP A 130 22.48 -19.91 3.96
N ASP A 131 23.58 -20.36 3.34
CA ASP A 131 23.63 -21.55 2.49
C ASP A 131 23.24 -22.83 3.24
N ALA A 132 23.32 -22.86 4.58
CA ALA A 132 22.88 -24.00 5.38
C ALA A 132 21.35 -24.09 5.52
N GLN A 133 20.62 -23.01 5.20
CA GLN A 133 19.18 -22.89 5.44
C GLN A 133 18.38 -22.46 4.19
N VAL A 134 18.82 -22.86 2.99
CA VAL A 134 18.24 -22.44 1.70
C VAL A 134 16.71 -22.54 1.68
N LEU A 135 16.14 -23.70 2.04
CA LEU A 135 14.68 -23.89 2.01
C LEU A 135 13.92 -22.94 2.95
N ALA A 136 14.49 -22.63 4.10
CA ALA A 136 13.88 -21.66 5.02
C ALA A 136 13.96 -20.24 4.44
N LYS A 137 15.08 -19.89 3.80
CA LYS A 137 15.28 -18.59 3.15
C LYS A 137 14.40 -18.38 1.93
N GLU A 138 14.09 -19.43 1.16
CA GLU A 138 13.10 -19.36 0.08
C GLU A 138 11.68 -19.07 0.61
N GLN A 139 11.30 -19.69 1.73
CA GLN A 139 10.00 -19.41 2.37
C GLN A 139 9.94 -17.98 2.94
N GLU A 140 11.02 -17.53 3.59
CA GLU A 140 11.15 -16.17 4.09
C GLU A 140 11.08 -15.15 2.95
N GLU A 141 11.78 -15.37 1.84
CA GLU A 141 11.72 -14.55 0.62
C GLU A 141 10.27 -14.43 0.10
N ALA A 142 9.55 -15.54 -0.02
CA ALA A 142 8.16 -15.55 -0.47
C ALA A 142 7.23 -14.76 0.46
N LEU A 143 7.43 -14.86 1.78
CA LEU A 143 6.69 -14.08 2.77
C LEU A 143 7.00 -12.58 2.66
N LEU A 144 8.26 -12.21 2.51
CA LEU A 144 8.66 -10.81 2.32
C LEU A 144 8.05 -10.20 1.06
N TYR A 145 8.01 -10.92 -0.06
CA TYR A 145 7.33 -10.46 -1.27
C TYR A 145 5.81 -10.32 -1.08
N LYS A 146 5.18 -11.26 -0.38
CA LYS A 146 3.74 -11.18 -0.05
C LYS A 146 3.43 -9.94 0.79
N ASP A 147 4.27 -9.64 1.78
CA ASP A 147 4.08 -8.48 2.66
C ASP A 147 4.32 -7.17 1.93
N MET A 148 5.39 -7.08 1.11
CA MET A 148 5.63 -5.92 0.25
C MET A 148 4.46 -5.70 -0.72
N ARG A 149 3.91 -6.75 -1.32
CA ARG A 149 2.75 -6.65 -2.19
C ARG A 149 1.52 -6.09 -1.46
N ALA A 150 1.25 -6.56 -0.25
CA ALA A 150 0.14 -6.05 0.57
C ALA A 150 0.32 -4.55 0.90
N ASP A 151 1.54 -4.12 1.22
CA ASP A 151 1.86 -2.69 1.43
C ASP A 151 1.68 -1.88 0.13
N ALA A 152 2.14 -2.40 -1.01
CA ALA A 152 1.97 -1.75 -2.31
C ALA A 152 0.49 -1.54 -2.66
N VAL A 153 -0.36 -2.56 -2.42
CA VAL A 153 -1.83 -2.43 -2.59
C VAL A 153 -2.40 -1.36 -1.68
N ALA A 154 -2.00 -1.36 -0.40
CA ALA A 154 -2.47 -0.35 0.54
C ALA A 154 -2.03 1.07 0.14
N GLN A 155 -0.84 1.23 -0.42
CA GLN A 155 -0.35 2.50 -0.98
C GLN A 155 -1.12 2.91 -2.22
N ALA A 156 -1.37 1.99 -3.15
CA ALA A 156 -2.16 2.22 -4.36
C ALA A 156 -3.55 2.77 -4.03
N VAL A 157 -4.27 2.11 -3.11
CA VAL A 157 -5.61 2.56 -2.66
C VAL A 157 -5.54 3.94 -2.00
N ARG A 158 -4.51 4.21 -1.18
CA ARG A 158 -4.33 5.53 -0.56
C ARG A 158 -4.07 6.64 -1.58
N ARG A 159 -3.23 6.38 -2.59
CA ARG A 159 -2.95 7.35 -3.67
C ARG A 159 -4.21 7.61 -4.48
N LEU A 160 -4.92 6.53 -4.86
CA LEU A 160 -6.18 6.62 -5.60
C LEU A 160 -7.26 7.40 -4.83
N ASN A 161 -7.38 7.22 -3.51
CA ASN A 161 -8.33 7.97 -2.68
C ASN A 161 -8.03 9.49 -2.64
N ARG A 162 -6.78 9.89 -2.91
CA ARG A 162 -6.37 11.30 -2.97
C ARG A 162 -6.36 11.85 -4.40
N ALA A 163 -6.52 10.99 -5.39
CA ALA A 163 -6.46 11.35 -6.80
C ALA A 163 -7.60 12.30 -7.16
N LYS A 164 -7.28 13.32 -7.95
CA LYS A 164 -8.20 14.32 -8.48
C LYS A 164 -7.79 14.61 -9.93
N PRO A 165 -8.72 15.01 -10.80
CA PRO A 165 -8.38 15.37 -12.17
C PRO A 165 -7.34 16.50 -12.16
N GLN A 166 -6.23 16.29 -12.87
CA GLN A 166 -5.25 17.33 -13.13
C GLN A 166 -5.81 18.25 -14.23
N LEU A 167 -5.96 19.54 -13.91
CA LEU A 167 -6.46 20.58 -14.82
C LEU A 167 -5.38 21.05 -15.78
#